data_AF-A0A534U0L1-F1
#
_entry.id   AF-A0A534U0L1-F1
#
_cell.length_a   1.000
_cell.length_b   1.000
_cell.length_c   1.000
_cell.angle_alpha   90.00
_cell.angle_beta   90.00
_cell.angle_gamma   90.00
#
_symmetry.space_group_name_H-M   'P 1'
#
loop_
_entity.id
_entity.type
_entity.pdbx_description
1 polymer ?
#
loop_
_entity_poly.entity_id
_entity_poly.type
_entity_poly.pdbx_seq_one_letter_code
_entity_poly.pdbx_strand_id
1 'polypeptide(L)'
;MPRWRWRELATELKSATDERPHLERLRARVDVACAQEQLEREIVREMAAALGRTAEKVASALAELQVARAAVEAAASEDERTRAVARFNERRCEALCARHELVIHREAIGIRRNDVLESVYPIPAPLGVGRR
;
A
#
# COMPACT_ATOMS: atom_id res chain seq x y z
N MET A 1 -46.18 -19.41 -4.57
CA MET A 1 -44.92 -18.64 -4.69
C MET A 1 -44.11 -19.21 -5.84
N PRO A 2 -43.80 -18.45 -6.92
CA PRO A 2 -43.15 -19.02 -8.09
C PRO A 2 -41.70 -19.37 -7.75
N ARG A 3 -41.38 -20.66 -7.86
CA ARG A 3 -40.00 -21.18 -7.79
C ARG A 3 -39.17 -20.57 -8.92
N TRP A 4 -37.93 -20.29 -8.61
CA TRP A 4 -36.99 -19.45 -9.36
C TRP A 4 -36.66 -19.99 -10.77
N ARG A 5 -37.53 -19.68 -11.75
CA ARG A 5 -37.41 -19.99 -13.19
C ARG A 5 -36.06 -19.63 -13.83
N TRP A 6 -35.34 -18.64 -13.29
CA TRP A 6 -34.07 -18.20 -13.87
C TRP A 6 -32.97 -19.26 -13.76
N ARG A 7 -32.97 -20.11 -12.72
CA ARG A 7 -31.99 -21.19 -12.56
C ARG A 7 -32.21 -22.31 -13.57
N GLU A 8 -33.47 -22.64 -13.83
CA GLU A 8 -33.87 -23.60 -14.87
C GLU A 8 -33.49 -23.06 -16.26
N LEU A 9 -33.85 -21.81 -16.57
CA LEU A 9 -33.45 -21.13 -17.81
C LEU A 9 -31.92 -21.04 -17.98
N ALA A 10 -31.18 -20.74 -16.91
CA ALA A 10 -29.71 -20.70 -16.98
C ALA A 10 -29.09 -22.09 -17.22
N THR A 11 -29.72 -23.14 -16.70
CA THR A 11 -29.28 -24.53 -16.90
C THR A 11 -29.61 -25.00 -18.31
N GLU A 12 -30.81 -24.70 -18.80
CA GLU A 12 -31.28 -25.00 -20.15
C GLU A 12 -30.45 -24.26 -21.21
N LEU A 13 -30.13 -22.99 -20.95
CA LEU A 13 -29.20 -22.23 -21.79
C LEU A 13 -27.79 -22.84 -21.78
N LYS A 14 -27.27 -23.27 -20.62
CA LYS A 14 -25.98 -23.97 -20.55
C LYS A 14 -25.98 -25.24 -21.40
N SER A 15 -27.01 -26.09 -21.29
CA SER A 15 -27.11 -27.33 -22.08
C SER A 15 -27.29 -27.05 -23.58
N ALA A 16 -28.07 -26.03 -23.96
CA ALA A 16 -28.25 -25.63 -25.37
C ALA A 16 -27.02 -24.92 -25.96
N THR A 17 -26.05 -24.52 -25.13
CA THR A 17 -24.82 -23.85 -25.55
C THR A 17 -23.74 -24.86 -25.98
N ASP A 18 -23.73 -26.07 -25.44
CA ASP A 18 -22.78 -27.13 -25.83
C ASP A 18 -22.98 -27.61 -27.28
N GLU A 19 -24.16 -27.41 -27.87
CA GLU A 19 -24.47 -27.84 -29.24
C GLU A 19 -24.13 -26.79 -30.32
N ARG A 20 -23.49 -25.66 -29.97
CA ARG A 20 -23.28 -24.53 -30.90
C ARG A 20 -21.81 -24.33 -31.28
N PRO A 21 -21.36 -24.79 -32.48
CA PRO A 21 -19.96 -24.73 -32.92
C PRO A 21 -19.36 -23.31 -33.04
N HIS A 22 -20.19 -22.27 -33.11
CA HIS A 22 -19.72 -20.88 -33.15
C HIS A 22 -19.35 -20.33 -31.76
N LEU A 23 -19.98 -20.83 -30.69
CA LEU A 23 -19.66 -20.44 -29.33
C LEU A 23 -18.43 -21.19 -28.80
N GLU A 24 -18.21 -22.43 -29.23
CA GLU A 24 -16.93 -23.11 -29.00
C GLU A 24 -15.76 -22.37 -29.67
N ARG A 25 -15.93 -21.91 -30.93
CA ARG A 25 -14.90 -21.07 -31.58
C ARG A 25 -14.64 -19.77 -30.84
N LEU A 26 -15.64 -19.18 -30.18
CA LEU A 26 -15.47 -17.98 -29.38
C LEU A 26 -14.73 -18.27 -28.06
N ARG A 27 -15.09 -19.36 -27.35
CA ARG A 27 -14.37 -19.83 -26.15
C ARG A 27 -12.94 -20.28 -26.46
N ALA A 28 -12.72 -20.94 -27.59
CA ALA A 28 -11.39 -21.34 -28.04
C ALA A 28 -10.52 -20.14 -28.45
N ARG A 29 -11.14 -19.03 -28.89
CA ARG A 29 -10.43 -17.78 -29.20
C ARG A 29 -10.19 -16.90 -27.99
N VAL A 30 -11.03 -16.99 -26.95
CA VAL A 30 -10.94 -16.20 -25.72
C VAL A 30 -11.09 -17.15 -24.54
N ASP A 31 -9.96 -17.65 -24.06
CA ASP A 31 -9.92 -18.37 -22.79
C ASP A 31 -10.10 -17.36 -21.65
N VAL A 32 -11.36 -17.17 -21.25
CA VAL A 32 -11.76 -16.25 -20.17
C VAL A 32 -11.08 -16.62 -18.86
N ALA A 33 -10.83 -17.91 -18.60
CA ALA A 33 -10.17 -18.34 -17.37
C ALA A 33 -8.69 -17.91 -17.37
N CYS A 34 -7.99 -18.11 -18.48
CA CYS A 34 -6.62 -17.64 -18.65
C CYS A 34 -6.52 -16.10 -18.56
N ALA A 35 -7.45 -15.37 -19.20
CA ALA A 35 -7.50 -13.91 -19.12
C ALA A 35 -7.77 -13.41 -17.69
N GLN A 36 -8.67 -14.07 -16.95
CA GLN A 36 -8.95 -13.75 -15.56
C GLN A 36 -7.72 -14.01 -14.67
N GLU A 37 -7.05 -15.16 -14.82
CA GLU A 37 -5.84 -15.47 -14.07
C GLU A 37 -4.71 -14.46 -14.34
N GLN A 38 -4.53 -14.06 -15.61
CA GLN A 38 -3.57 -13.03 -15.96
C GLN A 38 -3.90 -11.69 -15.28
N LEU A 39 -5.17 -11.28 -15.31
CA LEU A 39 -5.63 -10.05 -14.67
C LEU A 39 -5.42 -10.09 -13.15
N GLU A 40 -5.73 -11.21 -12.51
CA GLU A 40 -5.51 -11.40 -11.06
C GLU A 40 -4.02 -11.25 -10.71
N ARG A 41 -3.12 -11.84 -11.53
CA ARG A 41 -1.66 -11.68 -11.36
C ARG A 41 -1.19 -10.24 -11.57
N GLU A 42 -1.78 -9.51 -12.52
CA GLU A 42 -1.51 -8.08 -12.74
C GLU A 42 -1.95 -7.23 -11.55
N ILE A 43 -3.16 -7.45 -11.04
CA ILE A 43 -3.68 -6.77 -9.85
C ILE A 43 -2.75 -6.99 -8.65
N VAL A 44 -2.36 -8.24 -8.38
CA VAL A 44 -1.47 -8.57 -7.25
C VAL A 44 -0.10 -7.90 -7.41
N ARG A 45 0.46 -7.88 -8.63
CA ARG A 45 1.74 -7.20 -8.90
C ARG A 45 1.64 -5.70 -8.65
N GLU A 46 0.57 -5.05 -9.11
CA GLU A 46 0.39 -3.61 -8.89
C GLU A 46 0.16 -3.26 -7.42
N MET A 47 -0.62 -4.08 -6.69
CA MET A 47 -0.78 -3.94 -5.24
C MET A 47 0.57 -4.05 -4.51
N ALA A 48 1.40 -5.04 -4.88
CA ALA A 48 2.72 -5.22 -4.30
C ALA A 48 3.65 -4.03 -4.63
N ALA A 49 3.65 -3.56 -5.87
CA ALA A 49 4.44 -2.41 -6.29
C ALA A 49 4.01 -1.12 -5.57
N ALA A 50 2.71 -0.88 -5.42
CA ALA A 50 2.18 0.26 -4.68
C ALA A 50 2.59 0.21 -3.20
N LEU A 51 2.48 -0.96 -2.57
CA LEU A 51 2.92 -1.14 -1.18
C LEU A 51 4.43 -0.91 -1.03
N GLY A 52 5.24 -1.39 -1.98
CA GLY A 52 6.67 -1.16 -2.03
C GLY A 52 7.03 0.32 -2.11
N ARG A 53 6.38 1.09 -2.99
CA ARG A 53 6.58 2.55 -3.09
C ARG A 53 6.26 3.27 -1.79
N THR A 54 5.17 2.90 -1.12
CA THR A 54 4.79 3.53 0.17
C THR A 54 5.79 3.17 1.28
N ALA A 55 6.29 1.93 1.31
CA ALA A 55 7.34 1.53 2.24
C ALA A 55 8.65 2.28 2.00
N GLU A 56 9.03 2.49 0.74
CA GLU A 56 10.21 3.26 0.36
C GLU A 56 10.09 4.74 0.73
N LYS A 57 8.88 5.33 0.63
CA LYS A 57 8.60 6.68 1.14
C LYS A 57 8.89 6.79 2.65
N VAL A 58 8.54 5.78 3.45
CA VAL A 58 8.88 5.75 4.89
C VAL A 58 10.39 5.68 5.08
N ALA A 59 11.08 4.82 4.32
CA ALA A 59 12.54 4.68 4.40
C ALA A 59 13.26 6.00 4.07
N SER A 60 12.83 6.69 3.00
CA SER A 60 13.38 8.00 2.61
C SER A 60 13.17 9.04 3.70
N ALA A 61 11.96 9.14 4.26
CA ALA A 61 11.67 10.09 5.34
C ALA A 61 12.51 9.82 6.60
N LEU A 62 12.75 8.55 6.94
CA LEU A 62 13.62 8.17 8.05
C LEU A 62 15.09 8.54 7.79
N ALA A 63 15.59 8.36 6.56
CA ALA A 63 16.94 8.77 6.18
C ALA A 63 17.10 10.29 6.30
N GLU A 64 16.12 11.07 5.82
CA GLU A 64 16.12 12.53 5.97
C GLU A 64 16.07 12.98 7.44
N LEU A 65 15.33 12.25 8.28
CA LEU A 65 15.28 12.49 9.72
C LEU A 65 16.63 12.21 10.39
N GLN A 66 17.36 11.18 9.98
CA GLN A 66 18.71 10.89 10.47
C GLN A 66 19.70 11.99 10.08
N VAL A 67 19.63 12.49 8.85
CA VAL A 67 20.43 13.64 8.41
C VAL A 67 20.11 14.89 9.25
N ALA A 68 18.82 15.16 9.48
CA ALA A 68 18.41 16.27 10.34
C ALA A 68 18.91 16.11 11.78
N ARG A 69 18.95 14.87 12.30
CA ARG A 69 19.51 14.59 13.62
C ARG A 69 21.00 14.89 13.68
N ALA A 70 21.77 14.45 12.68
CA ALA A 70 23.20 14.74 12.61
C ALA A 70 23.47 16.26 12.55
N ALA A 71 22.62 17.03 11.87
CA ALA A 71 22.72 18.48 11.84
C ALA A 71 22.49 19.14 13.22
N VAL A 72 21.60 18.58 14.05
CA VAL A 72 21.41 19.04 15.44
C VAL A 72 22.67 18.80 16.28
N GLU A 73 23.28 17.63 16.14
CA GLU A 73 24.50 17.28 16.90
C GLU A 73 25.73 18.07 16.44
N ALA A 74 25.77 18.46 15.16
CA ALA A 74 26.87 19.24 14.57
C ALA A 74 26.73 20.77 14.74
N ALA A 75 25.60 21.27 15.26
CA ALA A 75 25.36 22.69 15.42
C ALA A 75 26.37 23.32 16.40
N ALA A 76 27.00 24.43 15.98
CA ALA A 76 28.05 25.10 16.76
C ALA A 76 27.50 26.20 17.68
N SER A 77 26.30 26.72 17.38
CA SER A 77 25.63 27.77 18.14
C SER A 77 24.20 27.37 18.54
N GLU A 78 23.67 28.04 19.57
CA GLU A 78 22.30 27.81 20.03
C GLU A 78 21.25 28.17 18.98
N ASP A 79 21.50 29.20 18.17
CA ASP A 79 20.62 29.60 17.07
C ASP A 79 20.61 28.58 15.92
N GLU A 80 21.77 28.00 15.60
CA GLU A 80 21.86 26.88 14.65
C GLU A 80 21.18 25.63 15.19
N ARG A 81 21.40 25.32 16.47
CA ARG A 81 20.77 24.19 17.15
C ARG A 81 19.26 24.33 17.16
N THR A 82 18.74 25.52 17.46
CA THR A 82 17.31 25.82 17.46
C THR A 82 16.69 25.60 16.08
N ARG A 83 17.33 26.10 15.02
CA ARG A 83 16.88 25.88 13.63
C ARG A 83 16.97 24.41 13.22
N ALA A 84 18.03 23.71 13.59
CA ALA A 84 18.19 22.29 13.30
C ALA A 84 17.15 21.42 14.04
N VAL A 85 16.81 21.76 15.30
CA VAL A 85 15.76 21.09 16.08
C VAL A 85 14.40 21.29 15.44
N ALA A 86 14.07 22.50 14.99
CA ALA A 86 12.84 22.77 14.25
C ALA A 86 12.76 21.89 12.99
N ARG A 87 13.84 21.85 12.21
CA ARG A 87 13.93 21.01 11.01
C ARG A 87 13.81 19.52 11.31
N PHE A 88 14.43 19.04 12.38
CA PHE A 88 14.29 17.66 12.82
C PHE A 88 12.82 17.32 13.15
N ASN A 89 12.14 18.20 13.87
CA ASN A 89 10.74 17.99 14.23
C ASN A 89 9.81 18.03 13.01
N GLU A 90 10.09 18.87 12.00
CA GLU A 90 9.39 18.84 10.70
C GLU A 90 9.57 17.49 10.00
N ARG A 91 10.82 17.01 9.85
CA ARG A 91 11.11 15.70 9.24
C ARG A 91 10.48 14.55 10.01
N ARG A 92 10.38 14.68 11.33
CA ARG A 92 9.72 13.69 12.18
C ARG A 92 8.23 13.60 11.86
N CYS A 93 7.56 14.74 11.65
CA CYS A 93 6.16 14.77 11.22
C CYS A 93 5.98 14.12 9.84
N GLU A 94 6.88 14.40 8.89
CA GLU A 94 6.86 13.76 7.57
C GLU A 94 7.01 12.23 7.66
N ALA A 95 7.94 11.74 8.48
CA ALA A 95 8.11 10.30 8.73
C ALA A 95 6.87 9.66 9.35
N LEU A 96 6.20 10.35 10.29
CA LEU A 96 4.94 9.89 10.88
C LEU A 96 3.82 9.81 9.84
N CYS A 97 3.69 10.83 8.99
CA CYS A 97 2.72 10.84 7.89
C CYS A 97 2.98 9.70 6.91
N ALA A 98 4.23 9.50 6.47
CA ALA A 98 4.59 8.41 5.58
C ALA A 98 4.26 7.03 6.20
N ARG A 99 4.56 6.82 7.49
CA ARG A 99 4.23 5.57 8.18
C ARG A 99 2.72 5.36 8.29
N HIS A 100 1.95 6.42 8.50
CA HIS A 100 0.49 6.36 8.51
C HIS A 100 -0.09 6.01 7.13
N GLU A 101 0.45 6.58 6.05
CA GLU A 101 0.08 6.20 4.68
C GLU A 101 0.35 4.70 4.41
N LEU A 102 1.46 4.16 4.92
CA LEU A 102 1.76 2.74 4.84
C LEU A 102 0.73 1.88 5.59
N VAL A 103 0.28 2.31 6.76
CA VAL A 103 -0.82 1.65 7.49
C VAL A 103 -2.08 1.61 6.63
N ILE A 104 -2.47 2.74 6.04
CA ILE A 104 -3.66 2.82 5.17
C ILE A 104 -3.55 1.83 3.99
N HIS A 105 -2.38 1.79 3.32
CA HIS A 105 -2.18 0.87 2.19
C HIS A 105 -2.24 -0.60 2.61
N ARG A 106 -1.64 -0.95 3.74
CA ARG A 106 -1.70 -2.31 4.30
C ARG A 106 -3.13 -2.71 4.61
N GLU A 107 -3.90 -1.82 5.23
CA GLU A 107 -5.30 -2.07 5.58
C GLU A 107 -6.20 -2.20 4.35
N ALA A 108 -5.95 -1.41 3.31
CA ALA A 108 -6.68 -1.47 2.04
C ALA A 108 -6.54 -2.84 1.36
N ILE A 109 -5.41 -3.53 1.56
CA ILE A 109 -5.16 -4.88 1.03
C ILE A 109 -5.41 -6.01 2.05
N GLY A 110 -6.03 -5.69 3.19
CA GLY A 110 -6.46 -6.67 4.20
C GLY A 110 -5.43 -7.00 5.28
N ILE A 111 -4.26 -6.35 5.31
CA ILE A 111 -3.25 -6.55 6.35
C ILE A 111 -3.58 -5.65 7.56
N ARG A 112 -3.96 -6.28 8.68
CA ARG A 112 -4.43 -5.56 9.90
C ARG A 112 -3.40 -5.47 11.02
N ARG A 113 -2.41 -6.35 11.04
CA ARG A 113 -1.35 -6.35 12.07
C ARG A 113 -0.31 -5.28 11.74
N ASN A 114 -0.52 -4.07 12.25
CA ASN A 114 0.25 -2.86 11.94
C ASN A 114 1.16 -2.37 13.07
N ASP A 115 1.02 -2.92 14.27
CA ASP A 115 1.91 -2.76 15.43
C ASP A 115 3.39 -3.06 15.08
N VAL A 116 3.62 -4.04 14.21
CA VAL A 116 4.97 -4.38 13.72
C VAL A 116 5.70 -3.19 13.09
N LEU A 117 4.99 -2.22 12.51
CA LEU A 117 5.60 -1.08 11.83
C LEU A 117 6.35 -0.15 12.78
N GLU A 118 6.02 -0.15 14.07
CA GLU A 118 6.77 0.62 15.07
C GLU A 118 8.17 0.05 15.30
N SER A 119 8.30 -1.27 15.20
CA SER A 119 9.59 -1.97 15.31
C SER A 119 10.42 -1.91 14.03
N VAL A 120 9.76 -2.01 12.86
CA VAL A 120 10.43 -1.99 11.54
C VAL A 120 10.82 -0.56 11.12
N TYR A 121 9.97 0.41 11.44
CA TYR A 121 10.17 1.83 11.12
C TYR A 121 10.12 2.68 12.41
N PRO A 122 11.15 2.59 13.27
CA PRO A 122 11.20 3.32 14.51
C PRO A 122 11.37 4.82 14.24
N ILE A 123 10.44 5.62 14.75
CA ILE A 123 10.50 7.10 14.66
C ILE A 123 10.83 7.63 16.06
N PRO A 124 11.96 8.35 16.23
CA PRO A 124 12.38 8.87 17.53
C PRO A 124 11.40 9.88 18.12
N ALA A 125 11.51 10.16 19.42
CA ALA A 125 10.76 11.22 20.09
C ALA A 125 11.11 12.62 19.52
N PRO A 126 10.21 13.62 19.62
CA PRO A 126 10.54 14.98 19.23
C PRO A 126 11.67 15.54 20.11
N LEU A 127 12.49 16.42 19.52
CA LEU A 127 13.51 17.13 20.28
C LEU A 127 12.92 18.41 20.85
N GLY A 128 13.18 18.66 22.13
CA GLY A 128 12.80 19.92 22.77
C GLY A 128 13.60 21.09 22.20
N VAL A 129 12.93 22.21 21.92
CA VAL A 129 13.61 23.49 21.74
C VAL A 129 14.09 23.90 23.13
N GLY A 130 15.40 24.08 23.31
CA GLY A 130 16.00 24.27 24.63
C GLY A 130 15.26 25.29 25.50
N ARG A 131 14.89 24.87 26.72
CA ARG A 131 14.96 25.74 27.89
C ARG A 131 15.76 25.00 28.95
N ARG A 132 17.06 25.29 28.99
CA ARG A 132 17.90 25.51 30.19
C ARG A 132 19.37 25.43 29.83
#